data_AF-A0A512L3G2-F1
#
_entry.id   AF-A0A512L3G2-F1
#
_cell.length_a   1.000
_cell.length_b   1.000
_cell.length_c   1.000
_cell.angle_alpha   90.00
_cell.angle_beta   90.00
_cell.angle_gamma   90.00
#
_symmetry.space_group_name_H-M   'P 1'
#
loop_
_entity.id
_entity.type
_entity.pdbx_description
1 polymer ?
#
loop_
_entity_poly.entity_id
_entity_poly.type
_entity_poly.pdbx_seq_one_letter_code
_entity_poly.pdbx_strand_id
1 'polypeptide(L)'
;MDTLNSKKVSRRSFLKGAALLASIAVVPAIVASKEASAAAKATKAAMQYQDHPKGKLECSNCIQFIPGKNAKAKGTCKVVEGAISPQGYCIAYAPKG
;
A
#
# COMPACT_ATOMS: atom_id res chain seq x y z
N MET A 1 38.98 -23.19 -28.43
CA MET A 1 38.52 -23.49 -27.06
C MET A 1 37.73 -22.27 -26.63
N ASP A 2 36.42 -22.30 -26.83
CA ASP A 2 35.59 -21.09 -26.82
C ASP A 2 34.38 -21.31 -25.92
N THR A 3 34.54 -20.80 -24.69
CA THR A 3 33.54 -20.13 -23.84
C THR A 3 32.08 -20.63 -23.87
N LEU A 4 31.65 -21.21 -22.74
CA LEU A 4 30.27 -21.54 -22.41
C LEU A 4 29.37 -20.29 -22.40
N ASN A 5 28.60 -20.12 -23.47
CA ASN A 5 27.64 -19.04 -23.64
C ASN A 5 26.32 -19.33 -22.90
N SER A 6 25.98 -18.42 -22.00
CA SER A 6 24.80 -18.41 -21.14
C SER A 6 23.47 -18.57 -21.91
N LYS A 7 22.72 -19.64 -21.60
CA LYS A 7 21.33 -19.85 -22.07
C LYS A 7 20.40 -18.78 -21.49
N LYS A 8 20.09 -17.74 -22.27
CA LYS A 8 18.89 -16.91 -22.04
C LYS A 8 17.66 -17.70 -22.50
N VAL A 9 17.05 -18.42 -21.56
CA VAL A 9 15.75 -19.06 -21.75
C VAL A 9 14.69 -17.97 -22.00
N SER A 10 14.06 -18.06 -23.17
CA SER A 10 13.01 -17.16 -23.66
C SER A 10 11.71 -17.32 -22.87
N ARG A 11 11.12 -16.19 -22.44
CA ARG A 11 9.95 -16.07 -21.55
C ARG A 11 8.59 -16.39 -22.19
N ARG A 12 8.52 -17.21 -23.24
CA ARG A 12 7.27 -17.41 -24.00
C ARG A 12 6.87 -18.86 -24.28
N SER A 13 7.53 -19.84 -23.68
CA SER A 13 7.25 -21.25 -24.01
C SER A 13 7.06 -22.14 -22.78
N PHE A 14 6.16 -21.76 -21.86
CA PHE A 14 5.75 -22.63 -20.75
C PHE A 14 4.27 -22.45 -20.37
N LEU A 15 3.38 -22.40 -21.36
CA LEU A 15 1.95 -22.61 -21.16
C LEU A 15 1.43 -23.69 -22.12
N LYS A 16 2.11 -24.85 -22.13
CA LYS A 16 1.59 -26.07 -22.74
C LYS A 16 2.21 -27.27 -22.05
N GLY A 17 1.42 -27.92 -21.21
CA GLY A 17 1.71 -29.26 -20.70
C GLY A 17 1.78 -29.34 -19.18
N ALA A 18 0.70 -29.84 -18.59
CA ALA A 18 0.77 -30.84 -17.51
C ALA A 18 -0.66 -31.28 -17.18
N ALA A 19 -1.19 -32.20 -18.00
CA ALA A 19 -2.27 -33.07 -17.58
C ALA A 19 -1.64 -34.28 -16.88
N LEU A 20 -2.19 -34.63 -15.70
CA LEU A 20 -2.09 -35.91 -15.00
C LEU A 20 -0.71 -36.26 -14.39
N LEU A 21 -0.64 -36.27 -13.05
CA LEU A 21 -0.56 -37.48 -12.21
C LEU A 21 -0.22 -37.12 -10.75
N ALA A 22 -0.79 -37.90 -9.84
CA ALA A 22 -0.82 -37.72 -8.40
C ALA A 22 0.57 -37.66 -7.73
N SER A 23 0.78 -36.64 -6.91
CA SER A 23 1.61 -36.70 -5.70
C SER A 23 1.28 -35.49 -4.82
N ILE A 24 0.75 -35.73 -3.62
CA ILE A 24 0.48 -34.68 -2.63
C ILE A 24 1.84 -34.26 -2.04
N ALA A 25 2.52 -33.34 -2.71
CA ALA A 25 3.59 -32.57 -2.10
C ALA A 25 2.97 -31.24 -1.65
N VAL A 26 2.66 -31.12 -0.36
CA VAL A 26 2.23 -29.87 0.24
C VAL A 26 3.41 -28.91 0.18
N VAL A 27 3.44 -28.05 -0.85
CA VAL A 27 4.38 -26.93 -0.89
C VAL A 27 3.83 -25.87 0.05
N PRO A 28 4.48 -25.55 1.18
CA PRO A 28 4.11 -24.37 1.93
C PRO A 28 4.47 -23.19 1.03
N ALA A 29 3.46 -22.56 0.44
CA ALA A 29 3.64 -21.28 -0.21
C ALA A 29 4.07 -20.29 0.87
N ILE A 30 5.37 -20.05 0.96
CA ILE A 30 5.97 -18.97 1.74
C ILE A 30 5.42 -17.67 1.15
N VAL A 31 4.33 -17.19 1.75
CA VAL A 31 3.82 -15.86 1.48
C VAL A 31 4.88 -14.92 2.07
N ALA A 32 5.82 -14.49 1.24
CA ALA A 32 6.70 -13.39 1.57
C ALA A 32 5.80 -12.16 1.71
N SER A 33 5.33 -11.92 2.94
CA SER A 33 4.72 -10.66 3.35
C SER A 33 5.72 -9.59 2.94
N LYS A 34 5.36 -8.79 1.93
CA LYS A 34 6.05 -7.55 1.64
C LYS A 34 5.83 -6.68 2.87
N GLU A 35 6.71 -6.81 3.86
CA GLU A 35 6.81 -5.84 4.93
C GLU A 35 7.36 -4.58 4.27
N ALA A 36 6.45 -3.81 3.68
CA ALA A 36 6.71 -2.43 3.35
C ALA A 36 7.07 -1.78 4.68
N SER A 37 8.35 -1.45 4.86
CA SER A 37 8.85 -0.66 5.97
C SER A 37 8.15 0.69 5.92
N ALA A 38 6.96 0.75 6.54
CA ALA A 38 6.21 1.98 6.68
C ALA A 38 7.05 2.89 7.58
N ALA A 39 7.45 4.05 7.06
CA ALA A 39 8.02 5.09 7.89
C ALA A 39 7.09 5.36 9.08
N ALA A 40 7.69 5.57 10.26
CA ALA A 40 6.92 5.88 11.46
C ALA A 40 6.06 7.13 11.20
N LYS A 41 4.76 7.02 11.47
CA LYS A 41 3.82 8.14 11.33
C LYS A 41 3.90 9.03 12.56
N ALA A 42 3.61 10.31 12.39
CA ALA A 42 3.52 11.25 13.50
C ALA A 42 2.21 11.07 14.28
N THR A 43 2.25 11.38 15.58
CA THR A 43 1.06 11.38 16.42
C THR A 43 0.09 12.50 16.01
N LYS A 44 -1.19 12.33 16.32
CA LYS A 44 -2.21 13.38 16.12
C LYS A 44 -1.84 14.69 16.81
N ALA A 45 -1.32 14.60 18.04
CA ALA A 45 -0.90 15.77 18.81
C ALA A 45 0.26 16.51 18.14
N ALA A 46 1.29 15.78 17.67
CA ALA A 46 2.44 16.38 16.98
C ALA A 46 2.05 17.11 15.69
N MET A 47 0.97 16.68 15.03
CA MET A 47 0.46 17.29 13.80
C MET A 47 -0.68 18.29 14.04
N GLN A 48 -0.99 18.61 15.31
CA GLN A 48 -2.13 19.44 15.71
C GLN A 48 -3.42 19.02 14.97
N TYR A 49 -3.66 17.72 14.93
CA TYR A 49 -4.82 17.16 14.25
C TYR A 49 -6.11 17.56 14.96
N GLN A 50 -7.11 17.93 14.16
CA GLN A 50 -8.48 18.22 14.58
C GLN A 50 -9.44 17.41 13.70
N ASP A 51 -10.58 16.99 14.26
CA ASP A 51 -11.59 16.19 13.54
C ASP A 51 -12.56 17.02 12.67
N HIS A 52 -12.44 18.35 12.71
CA HIS A 52 -13.20 19.32 11.91
C HIS A 52 -12.29 20.09 10.94
N PRO A 53 -12.83 20.67 9.85
CA PRO A 53 -12.01 21.29 8.83
C PRO A 53 -11.39 22.61 9.32
N LYS A 54 -10.36 23.09 8.60
CA LYS A 54 -9.84 24.45 8.74
C LYS A 54 -10.21 25.24 7.49
N GLY A 55 -11.36 25.91 7.52
CA GLY A 55 -11.92 26.56 6.33
C GLY A 55 -12.27 25.51 5.26
N LYS A 56 -11.66 25.60 4.08
CA LYS A 56 -11.81 24.62 2.98
C LYS A 56 -10.79 23.47 3.04
N LEU A 57 -9.89 23.46 4.04
CA LEU A 57 -8.83 22.48 4.16
C LEU A 57 -9.34 21.30 4.99
N GLU A 58 -9.48 20.14 4.36
CA GLU A 58 -9.95 18.92 5.01
C GLU A 58 -9.27 17.66 4.48
N CYS A 59 -9.24 16.59 5.26
CA CYS A 59 -8.54 15.38 4.86
C CYS A 59 -9.08 14.81 3.53
N SER A 60 -10.38 14.91 3.25
CA SER A 60 -11.00 14.42 2.02
C SER A 60 -10.36 15.01 0.74
N ASN A 61 -9.84 16.24 0.81
CA ASN A 61 -9.17 16.95 -0.28
C ASN A 61 -7.64 17.05 -0.11
N CYS A 62 -7.05 16.29 0.82
CA CYS A 62 -5.61 16.23 1.08
C CYS A 62 -4.92 15.05 0.36
N ILE A 63 -3.69 15.22 -0.15
CA ILE A 63 -2.93 14.14 -0.84
C ILE A 63 -2.51 13.00 0.10
N GLN A 64 -2.44 13.32 1.39
CA GLN A 64 -1.98 12.40 2.43
C GLN A 64 -3.09 11.47 2.92
N PHE A 65 -4.35 11.81 2.66
CA PHE A 65 -5.49 11.05 3.13
C PHE A 65 -5.74 9.81 2.27
N ILE A 66 -5.96 8.68 2.95
CA ILE A 66 -6.35 7.41 2.36
C ILE A 66 -7.81 7.18 2.79
N PRO A 67 -8.79 7.30 1.86
CA PRO A 67 -10.21 7.20 2.18
C PRO A 67 -10.60 5.88 2.87
N GLY A 68 -11.61 5.94 3.73
CA GLY A 68 -12.23 4.76 4.32
C GLY A 68 -13.16 4.04 3.35
N LYS A 69 -13.98 3.11 3.89
CA LYS A 69 -14.92 2.29 3.10
C LYS A 69 -15.92 3.10 2.26
N ASN A 70 -16.24 4.32 2.69
CA ASN A 70 -17.10 5.26 1.98
C ASN A 70 -16.70 6.69 2.34
N ALA A 71 -17.31 7.69 1.68
CA ALA A 71 -16.95 9.09 1.81
C ALA A 71 -17.07 9.67 3.24
N LYS A 72 -17.88 9.06 4.12
CA LYS A 72 -18.09 9.51 5.50
C LYS A 72 -17.27 8.71 6.51
N ALA A 73 -16.85 7.50 6.15
CA ALA A 73 -16.09 6.62 7.02
C ALA A 73 -14.70 7.20 7.30
N LYS A 74 -14.21 6.98 8.52
CA LYS A 74 -12.82 7.31 8.86
C LYS A 74 -11.87 6.52 7.96
N GLY A 75 -10.88 7.23 7.44
CA GLY A 75 -9.78 6.68 6.67
C GLY A 75 -8.50 6.59 7.50
N THR A 76 -7.38 6.59 6.81
CA THR A 76 -6.04 6.71 7.41
C THR A 76 -5.25 7.82 6.73
N CYS A 77 -4.06 8.15 7.23
CA CYS A 77 -3.18 9.14 6.63
C CYS A 77 -1.77 8.57 6.43
N LYS A 78 -1.06 9.04 5.41
CA LYS A 78 0.35 8.69 5.15
C LYS A 78 1.29 9.25 6.22
N VAL A 79 0.93 10.38 6.85
CA VAL A 79 1.78 11.10 7.82
C VAL A 79 1.28 11.05 9.26
N VAL A 80 -0.04 10.98 9.49
CA VAL A 80 -0.64 10.91 10.83
C VAL A 80 -1.07 9.50 11.16
N GLU A 81 -0.74 9.02 12.36
CA GLU A 81 -1.19 7.73 12.86
C GLU A 81 -2.67 7.73 13.30
N GLY A 82 -3.25 6.53 13.40
CA GLY A 82 -4.63 6.33 13.83
C GLY A 82 -5.69 6.61 12.75
N ALA A 83 -6.96 6.57 13.18
CA ALA A 83 -8.12 6.79 12.32
C ALA A 83 -8.33 8.29 12.04
N ILE A 84 -8.58 8.66 10.78
CA ILE A 84 -8.63 10.04 10.30
C ILE A 84 -10.01 10.36 9.75
N SER A 85 -10.63 11.41 10.27
CA SER A 85 -11.90 11.93 9.76
C SER A 85 -11.70 12.49 8.35
N PRO A 86 -12.59 12.21 7.38
CA PRO A 86 -12.53 12.88 6.07
C PRO A 86 -12.70 14.40 6.19
N GLN A 87 -13.33 14.90 7.26
CA GLN A 87 -13.48 16.32 7.56
C GLN A 87 -12.37 16.87 8.46
N GLY A 88 -11.39 16.04 8.84
CA GLY A 88 -10.31 16.47 9.73
C GLY A 88 -9.30 17.40 9.06
N TYR A 89 -8.39 17.94 9.84
CA TYR A 89 -7.28 18.77 9.37
C TYR A 89 -6.05 18.56 10.26
N CYS A 90 -4.85 18.72 9.70
CA CYS A 90 -3.60 18.78 10.46
C CYS A 90 -2.61 19.72 9.75
N ILE A 91 -1.52 20.11 10.43
CA ILE A 91 -0.54 21.06 9.89
C ILE A 91 0.21 20.55 8.65
N ALA A 92 0.28 19.23 8.44
CA ALA A 92 0.90 18.61 7.27
C ALA A 92 -0.05 18.50 6.05
N TYR A 93 -1.12 19.30 6.02
CA TYR A 93 -2.05 19.34 4.90
C TYR A 93 -1.37 19.72 3.58
N ALA A 94 -1.69 19.00 2.51
CA ALA A 94 -1.32 19.36 1.15
C ALA A 94 -2.51 19.07 0.22
N PRO A 95 -2.96 20.02 -0.62
CA PRO A 95 -4.14 19.85 -1.47
C PRO A 95 -3.89 18.82 -2.57
N LYS A 96 -4.92 18.06 -2.95
CA LYS A 96 -4.92 17.29 -4.20
C LYS A 96 -4.75 18.26 -5.37
N GLY A 97 -3.79 17.98 -6.25
CA GLY A 97 -3.55 18.74 -7.48
C GLY A 97 -4.69 18.64 -8.48
#